data_AF-H0C4I2-F1
#
_entry.id   AF-H0C4I2-F1
#
_cell.length_a   1.000
_cell.length_b   1.000
_cell.length_c   1.000
_cell.angle_alpha   90.00
_cell.angle_beta   90.00
_cell.angle_gamma   90.00
#
_symmetry.space_group_name_H-M   'P 1'
#
loop_
_entity.id
_entity.type
_entity.pdbx_description
1 polymer ?
#
loop_
_entity_poly.entity_id
_entity_poly.type
_entity_poly.pdbx_seq_one_letter_code
_entity_poly.pdbx_strand_id
1 'polypeptide(L)'
;MVKKLQKLSADKKKSNAQLSSTVKDSAQQIWLAGLGAFSKAQEEGGKVFEALVKEGLTIQRKTQAVAEEKITEATSRVTTMASDIGSKAQGQWDKLENIFEDRVAKALAKLGVPSARDLEALSARVDALAKGSKAAPARATAKPAAKAPAKKAAAKKTAPAKAAAKPVAKAPTKKAAAKKTAPRAAAAATSTPSAS
;
A
#
# COMPACT_ATOMS: atom_id res chain seq x y z
N MET A 1 8.60 71.78 39.90
CA MET A 1 8.87 70.85 38.77
C MET A 1 7.67 70.02 38.30
N VAL A 2 6.54 69.96 39.03
CA VAL A 2 5.37 69.12 38.68
C VAL A 2 4.63 69.57 37.40
N LYS A 3 4.57 70.88 37.14
CA LYS A 3 3.81 71.44 36.00
C LYS A 3 4.40 71.06 34.63
N LYS A 4 5.72 70.79 34.56
CA LYS A 4 6.39 70.33 33.33
C LYS A 4 6.09 68.86 33.05
N LEU A 5 6.01 68.03 34.09
CA LEU A 5 5.70 66.59 33.98
C LEU A 5 4.23 66.36 33.57
N GLN A 6 3.31 67.18 34.07
CA GLN A 6 1.90 67.10 33.72
C GLN A 6 1.64 67.51 32.26
N LYS A 7 2.38 68.51 31.75
CA LYS A 7 2.31 68.92 30.33
C LYS A 7 2.85 67.84 29.39
N LEU A 8 3.99 67.23 29.73
CA LEU A 8 4.56 66.08 28.99
C LEU A 8 3.62 64.86 28.98
N SER A 9 2.89 64.64 30.08
CA SER A 9 1.92 63.54 30.19
C SER A 9 0.66 63.78 29.35
N ALA A 10 0.20 65.04 29.26
CA ALA A 10 -0.93 65.41 28.41
C ALA A 10 -0.57 65.30 26.91
N ASP A 11 0.63 65.71 26.52
CA ASP A 11 1.13 65.59 25.14
C ASP A 11 1.26 64.11 24.73
N LYS A 12 1.80 63.27 25.62
CA LYS A 12 1.89 61.81 25.40
C LYS A 12 0.52 61.16 25.28
N LYS A 13 -0.48 61.56 26.09
CA LYS A 13 -1.86 61.07 25.96
C LYS A 13 -2.49 61.49 24.64
N LYS A 14 -2.27 62.72 24.19
CA LYS A 14 -2.81 63.23 22.92
C LYS A 14 -2.17 62.53 21.72
N SER A 15 -0.86 62.29 21.75
CA SER A 15 -0.13 61.51 20.74
C SER A 15 -0.60 60.05 20.69
N ASN A 16 -0.80 59.41 21.84
CA ASN A 16 -1.30 58.03 21.89
C ASN A 16 -2.75 57.92 21.38
N ALA A 17 -3.61 58.89 21.71
CA ALA A 17 -4.97 58.95 21.17
C ALA A 17 -5.00 59.17 19.65
N GLN A 18 -4.07 59.95 19.10
CA GLN A 18 -3.95 60.14 17.66
C GLN A 18 -3.38 58.90 16.97
N LEU A 19 -2.44 58.19 17.60
CA LEU A 19 -1.91 56.92 17.08
C LEU A 19 -3.00 55.83 17.08
N SER A 20 -3.77 55.71 18.16
CA SER A 20 -4.84 54.71 18.24
C SER A 20 -5.98 54.99 17.25
N SER A 21 -6.29 56.26 16.96
CA SER A 21 -7.24 56.60 15.90
C SER A 21 -6.71 56.20 14.52
N THR A 22 -5.45 56.52 14.18
CA THR A 22 -4.87 56.15 12.87
C THR A 22 -4.78 54.65 12.64
N VAL A 23 -4.49 53.87 13.71
CA VAL A 23 -4.45 52.41 13.65
C VAL A 23 -5.86 51.84 13.44
N LYS A 24 -6.88 52.41 14.11
CA LYS A 24 -8.27 52.01 13.92
C LYS A 24 -8.76 52.32 12.50
N ASP A 25 -8.43 53.49 11.97
CA ASP A 25 -8.79 53.90 10.61
C ASP A 25 -8.12 53.01 9.56
N SER A 26 -6.84 52.67 9.79
CA SER A 26 -6.10 51.74 8.92
C SER A 26 -6.65 50.30 9.00
N ALA A 27 -6.98 49.81 10.20
CA ALA A 27 -7.59 48.51 10.39
C ALA A 27 -8.98 48.44 9.72
N GLN A 28 -9.75 49.52 9.78
CA GLN A 28 -11.03 49.63 9.11
C GLN A 28 -10.86 49.67 7.57
N GLN A 29 -9.85 50.36 7.06
CA GLN A 29 -9.52 50.33 5.63
C GLN A 29 -9.10 48.93 5.17
N ILE A 30 -8.25 48.24 5.93
CA ILE A 30 -7.84 46.85 5.61
C ILE A 30 -9.06 45.93 5.64
N TRP A 31 -9.97 46.10 6.60
CA TRP A 31 -11.19 45.31 6.68
C TRP A 31 -12.12 45.55 5.48
N LEU A 32 -12.38 46.81 5.14
CA LEU A 32 -13.21 47.17 4.00
C LEU A 32 -12.59 46.72 2.67
N ALA A 33 -11.27 46.86 2.53
CA ALA A 33 -10.52 46.34 1.38
C ALA A 33 -10.59 44.81 1.30
N GLY A 34 -10.48 44.12 2.44
CA GLY A 34 -10.66 42.66 2.51
C GLY A 34 -12.06 42.23 2.09
N LEU A 35 -13.10 42.94 2.53
CA LEU A 35 -14.49 42.65 2.16
C LEU A 35 -14.78 42.96 0.69
N GLY A 36 -14.19 44.04 0.15
CA GLY A 36 -14.28 44.41 -1.26
C GLY A 36 -13.53 43.44 -2.18
N ALA A 37 -12.32 43.02 -1.80
CA ALA A 37 -11.56 42.02 -2.53
C ALA A 37 -12.24 40.64 -2.51
N PHE A 38 -12.82 40.25 -1.37
CA PHE A 38 -13.60 39.01 -1.27
C PHE A 38 -14.85 39.06 -2.17
N SER A 39 -15.57 40.20 -2.19
CA SER A 39 -16.73 40.37 -3.06
C SER A 39 -16.35 40.36 -4.54
N LYS A 40 -15.22 40.99 -4.92
CA LYS A 40 -14.73 40.96 -6.31
C LYS A 40 -14.24 39.58 -6.73
N ALA A 41 -13.62 38.84 -5.80
CA ALA A 41 -13.26 37.44 -6.01
C ALA A 41 -14.49 36.52 -6.10
N GLN A 42 -15.61 36.84 -5.46
CA GLN A 42 -16.88 36.11 -5.65
C GLN A 42 -17.49 36.40 -7.04
N GLU A 43 -17.52 37.67 -7.46
CA GLU A 43 -18.03 38.08 -8.79
C GLU A 43 -17.20 37.50 -9.95
N GLU A 44 -15.87 37.48 -9.81
CA GLU A 44 -14.96 36.96 -10.83
C GLU A 44 -14.67 35.46 -10.67
N GLY A 45 -14.80 34.94 -9.44
CA GLY A 45 -14.53 33.55 -9.10
C GLY A 45 -15.51 32.57 -9.74
N GLY A 46 -16.79 32.95 -9.88
CA GLY A 46 -17.77 32.13 -10.60
C GLY A 46 -17.36 31.90 -12.07
N LYS A 47 -16.87 32.93 -12.77
CA LYS A 47 -16.45 32.82 -14.17
C LYS A 47 -15.17 32.00 -14.33
N VAL A 48 -14.22 32.17 -13.41
CA VAL A 48 -12.98 31.39 -13.39
C VAL A 48 -13.27 29.93 -13.02
N PHE A 49 -14.19 29.69 -12.09
CA PHE A 49 -14.66 28.34 -11.74
C PHE A 49 -15.34 27.65 -12.92
N GLU A 50 -16.29 28.30 -13.60
CA GLU A 50 -16.94 27.74 -14.79
C GLU A 50 -15.93 27.47 -15.92
N ALA A 51 -14.93 28.36 -16.11
CA ALA A 51 -13.84 28.13 -17.05
C ALA A 51 -12.99 26.91 -16.68
N LEU A 52 -12.59 26.79 -15.41
CA LEU A 52 -11.85 25.65 -14.87
C LEU A 52 -12.66 24.35 -14.96
N VAL A 53 -13.97 24.38 -14.73
CA VAL A 53 -14.85 23.21 -14.87
C VAL A 53 -14.97 22.81 -16.34
N LYS A 54 -15.14 23.76 -17.27
CA LYS A 54 -15.16 23.48 -18.71
C LYS A 54 -13.82 22.92 -19.19
N GLU A 55 -12.71 23.46 -18.69
CA GLU A 55 -11.37 22.96 -18.98
C GLU A 55 -11.17 21.56 -18.38
N GLY A 56 -11.60 21.31 -17.14
CA GLY A 56 -11.59 19.99 -16.50
C GLY A 56 -12.40 18.96 -17.27
N LEU A 57 -13.61 19.31 -17.73
CA LEU A 57 -14.44 18.43 -18.56
C LEU A 57 -13.81 18.15 -19.94
N THR A 58 -13.15 19.13 -20.54
CA THR A 58 -12.45 18.90 -21.82
C THR A 58 -11.17 18.09 -21.64
N ILE A 59 -10.42 18.29 -20.56
CA ILE A 59 -9.27 17.45 -20.19
C ILE A 59 -9.74 16.03 -19.90
N GLN A 60 -10.79 15.85 -19.11
CA GLN A 60 -11.35 14.53 -18.81
C GLN A 60 -11.81 13.82 -20.08
N ARG A 61 -12.54 14.50 -20.99
CA ARG A 61 -12.94 13.91 -22.28
C ARG A 61 -11.74 13.57 -23.16
N LYS A 62 -10.71 14.43 -23.21
CA LYS A 62 -9.46 14.15 -23.95
C LYS A 62 -8.70 12.97 -23.35
N THR A 63 -8.58 12.91 -22.03
CA THR A 63 -7.93 11.80 -21.32
C THR A 63 -8.72 10.51 -21.48
N GLN A 64 -10.06 10.57 -21.45
CA GLN A 64 -10.91 9.41 -21.71
C GLN A 64 -10.75 8.93 -23.16
N ALA A 65 -10.80 9.81 -24.15
CA ALA A 65 -10.60 9.45 -25.55
C ALA A 65 -9.19 8.85 -25.80
N VAL A 66 -8.15 9.45 -25.23
CA VAL A 66 -6.78 8.92 -25.32
C VAL A 66 -6.64 7.60 -24.56
N ALA A 67 -7.28 7.45 -23.41
CA ALA A 67 -7.28 6.20 -22.65
C ALA A 67 -8.04 5.11 -23.40
N GLU A 68 -9.19 5.41 -24.00
CA GLU A 68 -9.96 4.49 -24.84
C GLU A 68 -9.15 4.08 -26.07
N GLU A 69 -8.48 5.01 -26.76
CA GLU A 69 -7.55 4.68 -27.84
C GLU A 69 -6.40 3.80 -27.34
N LYS A 70 -5.75 4.14 -26.22
CA LYS A 70 -4.62 3.38 -25.68
C LYS A 70 -5.02 1.99 -25.19
N ILE A 71 -6.17 1.86 -24.55
CA ILE A 71 -6.73 0.58 -24.11
C ILE A 71 -7.11 -0.24 -25.33
N THR A 72 -7.74 0.35 -26.34
CA THR A 72 -8.09 -0.36 -27.57
C THR A 72 -6.83 -0.81 -28.31
N GLU A 73 -5.84 0.05 -28.47
CA GLU A 73 -4.56 -0.25 -29.12
C GLU A 73 -3.76 -1.31 -28.34
N ALA A 74 -3.71 -1.22 -27.02
CA ALA A 74 -3.08 -2.22 -26.16
C ALA A 74 -3.84 -3.55 -26.16
N THR A 75 -5.17 -3.52 -26.10
CA THR A 75 -6.02 -4.71 -26.18
C THR A 75 -5.82 -5.39 -27.52
N SER A 76 -5.86 -4.65 -28.63
CA SER A 76 -5.58 -5.20 -29.96
C SER A 76 -4.18 -5.82 -30.02
N ARG A 77 -3.14 -5.16 -29.50
CA ARG A 77 -1.78 -5.74 -29.46
C ARG A 77 -1.71 -7.00 -28.61
N VAL A 78 -2.34 -7.00 -27.45
CA VAL A 78 -2.41 -8.17 -26.56
C VAL A 78 -3.18 -9.29 -27.23
N THR A 79 -4.31 -9.01 -27.89
CA THR A 79 -5.09 -10.00 -28.62
C THR A 79 -4.30 -10.58 -29.79
N THR A 80 -3.57 -9.76 -30.56
CA THR A 80 -2.71 -10.25 -31.65
C THR A 80 -1.57 -11.09 -31.09
N MET A 81 -0.86 -10.61 -30.07
CA MET A 81 0.22 -11.37 -29.42
C MET A 81 -0.29 -12.67 -28.78
N ALA A 82 -1.47 -12.66 -28.17
CA ALA A 82 -2.10 -13.84 -27.58
C ALA A 82 -2.55 -14.83 -28.67
N SER A 83 -3.02 -14.33 -29.83
CA SER A 83 -3.38 -15.18 -30.96
C SER A 83 -2.14 -15.82 -31.60
N ASP A 84 -1.04 -15.07 -31.74
CA ASP A 84 0.25 -15.55 -32.26
C ASP A 84 0.91 -16.55 -31.30
N ILE A 85 0.90 -16.26 -29.99
CA ILE A 85 1.41 -17.17 -28.96
C ILE A 85 0.51 -18.39 -28.83
N GLY A 86 -0.82 -18.23 -28.83
CA GLY A 86 -1.77 -19.34 -28.80
C GLY A 86 -1.53 -20.30 -29.96
N SER A 87 -1.42 -19.75 -31.18
CA SER A 87 -1.20 -20.55 -32.39
C SER A 87 0.17 -21.23 -32.44
N LYS A 88 1.25 -20.57 -31.97
CA LYS A 88 2.61 -21.15 -31.96
C LYS A 88 2.90 -22.02 -30.75
N ALA A 89 2.18 -21.85 -29.65
CA ALA A 89 2.47 -22.48 -28.37
C ALA A 89 1.39 -23.45 -27.89
N GLN A 90 0.42 -23.85 -28.74
CA GLN A 90 -0.63 -24.82 -28.39
C GLN A 90 -0.08 -26.06 -27.63
N GLY A 91 1.09 -26.58 -28.03
CA GLY A 91 1.75 -27.69 -27.31
C GLY A 91 2.45 -27.34 -26.00
N GLN A 92 2.80 -26.07 -25.77
CA GLN A 92 3.27 -25.59 -24.45
C GLN A 92 2.11 -25.25 -23.52
N TRP A 93 0.95 -24.88 -24.09
CA TRP A 93 -0.30 -24.70 -23.35
C TRP A 93 -0.79 -26.00 -22.73
N ASP A 94 -0.72 -27.13 -23.45
CA ASP A 94 -1.02 -28.46 -22.89
C ASP A 94 -0.13 -28.81 -21.68
N LYS A 95 1.16 -28.47 -21.74
CA LYS A 95 2.08 -28.65 -20.61
C LYS A 95 1.79 -27.68 -19.45
N LEU A 96 1.34 -26.46 -19.75
CA LEU A 96 0.89 -25.50 -18.75
C LEU A 96 -0.45 -25.88 -18.15
N GLU A 97 -1.33 -26.54 -18.89
CA GLU A 97 -2.58 -27.11 -18.42
C GLU A 97 -2.30 -28.18 -17.37
N ASN A 98 -1.38 -29.11 -17.63
CA ASN A 98 -0.91 -30.06 -16.60
C ASN A 98 -0.31 -29.36 -15.36
N ILE A 99 0.49 -28.30 -15.52
CA ILE A 99 1.10 -27.58 -14.38
C ILE A 99 0.03 -26.76 -13.63
N PHE A 100 -0.95 -26.22 -14.33
CA PHE A 100 -2.07 -25.49 -13.77
C PHE A 100 -2.98 -26.44 -13.00
N GLU A 101 -3.33 -27.59 -13.58
CA GLU A 101 -4.04 -28.67 -12.91
C GLU A 101 -3.30 -29.13 -11.66
N ASP A 102 -1.99 -29.37 -11.74
CA ASP A 102 -1.17 -29.72 -10.57
C ASP A 102 -1.20 -28.62 -9.50
N ARG A 103 -1.20 -27.34 -9.90
CA ARG A 103 -1.26 -26.21 -8.96
C ARG A 103 -2.65 -26.02 -8.37
N VAL A 104 -3.71 -26.18 -9.15
CA VAL A 104 -5.10 -26.13 -8.71
C VAL A 104 -5.37 -27.31 -7.78
N ALA A 105 -4.98 -28.52 -8.16
CA ALA A 105 -5.06 -29.71 -7.32
C ALA A 105 -4.30 -29.51 -6.00
N LYS A 106 -3.08 -28.93 -6.04
CA LYS A 106 -2.31 -28.63 -4.82
C LYS A 106 -2.94 -27.54 -3.95
N ALA A 107 -3.62 -26.56 -4.56
CA ALA A 107 -4.36 -25.53 -3.84
C ALA A 107 -5.62 -26.11 -3.18
N LEU A 108 -6.38 -26.94 -3.90
CA LEU A 108 -7.55 -27.65 -3.40
C LEU A 108 -7.19 -28.64 -2.28
N ALA A 109 -6.10 -29.38 -2.44
CA ALA A 109 -5.58 -30.26 -1.40
C ALA A 109 -5.18 -29.48 -0.13
N LYS A 110 -4.60 -28.28 -0.28
CA LYS A 110 -4.33 -27.38 0.86
C LYS A 110 -5.60 -26.82 1.51
N LEU A 111 -6.68 -26.69 0.75
CA LEU A 111 -7.99 -26.27 1.24
C LEU A 111 -8.78 -27.44 1.86
N GLY A 112 -8.23 -28.67 1.82
CA GLY A 112 -8.83 -29.86 2.42
C GLY A 112 -9.85 -30.58 1.54
N VAL A 113 -9.91 -30.27 0.25
CA VAL A 113 -10.76 -30.99 -0.71
C VAL A 113 -10.06 -32.31 -1.07
N PRO A 114 -10.62 -33.48 -0.72
CA PRO A 114 -10.02 -34.77 -1.08
C PRO A 114 -10.02 -34.97 -2.59
N SER A 115 -8.94 -35.53 -3.14
CA SER A 115 -8.85 -35.76 -4.58
C SER A 115 -9.70 -36.96 -5.01
N ALA A 116 -10.08 -37.04 -6.28
CA ALA A 116 -10.83 -38.18 -6.81
C ALA A 116 -10.12 -39.52 -6.59
N ARG A 117 -8.78 -39.53 -6.63
CA ARG A 117 -7.95 -40.72 -6.36
C ARG A 117 -8.04 -41.18 -4.91
N ASP A 118 -8.14 -40.24 -3.97
CA ASP A 118 -8.29 -40.55 -2.55
C ASP A 118 -9.67 -41.17 -2.26
N LEU A 119 -10.72 -40.67 -2.93
CA LEU A 119 -12.06 -41.23 -2.84
C LEU A 119 -12.12 -42.65 -3.42
N GLU A 120 -11.45 -42.87 -4.55
CA GLU A 120 -11.40 -44.19 -5.20
C GLU A 120 -10.61 -45.22 -4.39
N ALA A 121 -9.46 -44.83 -3.83
CA ALA A 121 -8.69 -45.67 -2.92
C ALA A 121 -9.47 -45.99 -1.63
N LEU A 122 -10.24 -45.04 -1.11
CA LEU A 122 -11.11 -45.27 0.04
C LEU A 122 -12.27 -46.21 -0.32
N SER A 123 -12.91 -46.01 -1.47
CA SER A 123 -13.98 -46.90 -1.98
C SER A 123 -13.48 -48.33 -2.14
N ALA A 124 -12.30 -48.53 -2.74
CA ALA A 124 -11.70 -49.85 -2.90
C ALA A 124 -11.39 -50.53 -1.55
N ARG A 125 -10.94 -49.75 -0.54
CA ARG A 125 -10.73 -50.26 0.82
C ARG A 125 -12.05 -50.61 1.50
N VAL A 126 -13.09 -49.80 1.31
CA VAL A 126 -14.44 -50.08 1.82
C VAL A 126 -14.99 -51.36 1.18
N ASP A 127 -14.82 -51.56 -0.12
CA ASP A 127 -15.24 -52.77 -0.81
C ASP A 127 -14.46 -54.01 -0.33
N ALA A 128 -13.14 -53.89 -0.13
CA ALA A 128 -12.32 -54.96 0.41
C ALA A 128 -12.73 -55.33 1.85
N LEU A 129 -13.03 -54.33 2.68
CA LEU A 129 -13.50 -54.54 4.05
C LEU A 129 -14.94 -55.08 4.09
N ALA A 130 -15.80 -54.66 3.16
CA ALA A 130 -17.16 -55.18 2.99
C ALA A 130 -17.14 -56.65 2.54
N LYS A 131 -16.16 -57.04 1.72
CA LYS A 131 -15.91 -58.43 1.33
C LYS A 131 -15.35 -59.27 2.48
N GLY A 132 -14.42 -58.72 3.27
CA GLY A 132 -13.84 -59.39 4.45
C GLY A 132 -14.80 -59.51 5.64
N SER A 133 -15.66 -58.53 5.87
CA SER A 133 -16.69 -58.59 6.94
C SER A 133 -17.85 -59.52 6.61
N LYS A 134 -18.07 -59.85 5.31
CA LYS A 134 -18.91 -60.98 4.90
C LYS A 134 -18.21 -62.34 5.04
N ALA A 135 -16.92 -62.37 5.35
CA ALA A 135 -16.10 -63.57 5.40
C ALA A 135 -15.16 -63.61 6.62
N ALA A 136 -15.71 -63.84 7.83
CA ALA A 136 -15.16 -64.69 8.93
C ALA A 136 -15.49 -64.16 10.36
N PRO A 137 -15.47 -65.00 11.42
CA PRO A 137 -16.33 -66.17 11.66
C PRO A 137 -16.80 -66.29 13.14
N ALA A 138 -17.69 -67.25 13.42
CA ALA A 138 -17.85 -67.81 14.76
C ALA A 138 -16.58 -68.59 15.18
N ARG A 139 -16.02 -68.35 16.38
CA ARG A 139 -15.55 -69.34 17.38
C ARG A 139 -14.75 -68.70 18.53
N ALA A 140 -14.90 -69.30 19.71
CA ALA A 140 -14.57 -68.80 21.03
C ALA A 140 -13.21 -69.29 21.61
N THR A 141 -12.91 -68.77 22.82
CA THR A 141 -12.16 -69.35 23.96
C THR A 141 -10.63 -69.22 24.09
N ALA A 142 -10.24 -68.73 25.29
CA ALA A 142 -9.20 -69.22 26.21
C ALA A 142 -7.92 -68.36 26.44
N LYS A 143 -7.76 -67.99 27.73
CA LYS A 143 -6.59 -67.43 28.45
C LYS A 143 -5.49 -68.52 28.61
N PRO A 144 -4.19 -68.19 28.82
CA PRO A 144 -3.69 -67.97 30.19
C PRO A 144 -2.65 -66.84 30.32
N ALA A 145 -2.65 -66.19 31.48
CA ALA A 145 -1.64 -65.23 31.91
C ALA A 145 -0.76 -65.86 33.00
N ALA A 146 0.58 -65.87 32.82
CA ALA A 146 1.60 -65.84 33.89
C ALA A 146 3.03 -65.97 33.32
N LYS A 147 3.88 -64.96 33.58
CA LYS A 147 5.20 -65.02 34.27
C LYS A 147 6.14 -63.91 33.82
N ALA A 148 6.49 -63.05 34.77
CA ALA A 148 7.73 -62.27 34.74
C ALA A 148 8.94 -63.16 35.12
N PRO A 149 10.16 -62.79 34.71
CA PRO A 149 11.13 -62.42 35.74
C PRO A 149 12.01 -61.20 35.37
N ALA A 150 12.55 -60.62 36.43
CA ALA A 150 13.41 -59.44 36.48
C ALA A 150 14.80 -59.63 35.85
N LYS A 151 15.41 -58.53 35.37
CA LYS A 151 16.86 -58.33 35.51
C LYS A 151 17.22 -56.84 35.61
N LYS A 152 18.02 -56.55 36.63
CA LYS A 152 18.60 -55.27 37.04
C LYS A 152 20.01 -55.15 36.45
N ALA A 153 20.36 -54.00 35.86
CA ALA A 153 21.73 -53.48 35.68
C ALA A 153 21.60 -52.00 35.24
N ALA A 154 21.83 -50.99 36.08
CA ALA A 154 23.07 -50.53 36.72
C ALA A 154 24.06 -49.83 35.76
N ALA A 155 24.31 -48.54 36.07
CA ALA A 155 25.38 -47.63 35.65
C ALA A 155 25.37 -47.18 34.17
N LYS A 156 25.56 -45.90 33.82
CA LYS A 156 26.59 -44.99 34.34
C LYS A 156 26.22 -43.52 34.08
N LYS A 157 26.55 -42.69 35.08
CA LYS A 157 26.49 -41.23 35.14
C LYS A 157 27.28 -40.56 34.00
N THR A 158 26.82 -39.39 33.55
CA THR A 158 27.55 -38.11 33.64
C THR A 158 26.58 -36.94 33.51
N ALA A 159 26.67 -36.01 34.44
CA ALA A 159 26.12 -34.65 34.41
C ALA A 159 27.32 -33.67 34.52
N PRO A 160 27.14 -32.34 34.63
CA PRO A 160 26.98 -31.37 33.53
C PRO A 160 28.03 -30.22 33.60
N ALA A 161 28.18 -29.43 32.53
CA ALA A 161 28.78 -28.08 32.58
C ALA A 161 28.38 -27.32 31.28
N LYS A 162 27.49 -26.33 31.30
CA LYS A 162 27.57 -24.92 31.78
C LYS A 162 28.18 -23.95 30.74
N ALA A 163 27.35 -22.94 30.44
CA ALA A 163 27.62 -21.54 30.09
C ALA A 163 27.73 -21.07 28.62
N ALA A 164 26.75 -20.20 28.31
CA ALA A 164 26.87 -18.84 27.76
C ALA A 164 27.14 -18.64 26.25
N ALA A 165 26.20 -18.00 25.55
CA ALA A 165 26.31 -16.60 25.09
C ALA A 165 25.07 -16.18 24.25
N LYS A 166 24.84 -14.86 24.23
CA LYS A 166 23.65 -14.08 23.82
C LYS A 166 23.59 -13.80 22.28
N PRO A 167 22.48 -13.18 21.78
CA PRO A 167 22.00 -13.32 20.39
C PRO A 167 22.57 -12.27 19.42
N VAL A 168 22.52 -12.58 18.12
CA VAL A 168 22.98 -11.69 17.04
C VAL A 168 21.77 -11.14 16.28
N ALA A 169 21.53 -9.84 16.38
CA ALA A 169 20.72 -9.07 15.44
C ALA A 169 21.63 -8.02 14.80
N LYS A 170 21.76 -8.03 13.46
CA LYS A 170 22.48 -7.02 12.67
C LYS A 170 21.47 -6.31 11.76
N ALA A 171 21.31 -5.01 11.98
CA ALA A 171 20.72 -4.06 11.05
C ALA A 171 21.82 -3.06 10.62
N PRO A 172 21.93 -2.67 9.34
CA PRO A 172 22.97 -1.76 8.88
C PRO A 172 22.55 -0.28 8.92
N THR A 173 23.56 0.57 9.13
CA THR A 173 23.53 2.03 9.21
C THR A 173 23.83 2.70 7.86
N LYS A 174 23.22 3.87 7.60
CA LYS A 174 23.78 4.97 6.76
C LYS A 174 22.95 6.24 7.00
N LYS A 175 23.41 7.16 7.86
CA LYS A 175 24.32 8.31 7.63
C LYS A 175 23.68 9.43 6.79
N ALA A 176 23.23 10.44 7.54
CA ALA A 176 22.85 11.76 7.07
C ALA A 176 24.05 12.51 6.46
N ALA A 177 23.81 13.23 5.37
CA ALA A 177 24.71 14.22 4.81
C ALA A 177 23.90 15.46 4.45
N ALA A 178 24.05 16.52 5.25
CA ALA A 178 23.62 17.86 4.91
C ALA A 178 24.59 18.46 3.88
N LYS A 179 24.07 18.98 2.76
CA LYS A 179 24.85 19.81 1.83
C LYS A 179 24.11 21.10 1.53
N LYS A 180 24.71 22.20 1.97
CA LYS A 180 24.43 23.59 1.60
C LYS A 180 24.68 23.78 0.10
N THR A 181 23.81 24.53 -0.58
CA THR A 181 24.17 25.41 -1.71
C THR A 181 23.02 26.38 -2.03
N ALA A 182 23.32 27.68 -2.00
CA ALA A 182 22.65 28.77 -2.69
C ALA A 182 23.75 29.72 -3.20
N PRO A 183 23.52 30.67 -4.12
CA PRO A 183 22.69 30.64 -5.33
C PRO A 183 23.53 31.02 -6.58
N ARG A 184 23.10 30.66 -7.79
CA ARG A 184 23.57 31.33 -9.02
C ARG A 184 22.54 31.16 -10.14
N ALA A 185 21.78 32.22 -10.39
CA ALA A 185 21.09 32.41 -11.66
C ALA A 185 21.49 33.78 -12.18
N ALA A 186 22.25 33.75 -13.26
CA ALA A 186 22.70 34.92 -14.00
C ALA A 186 21.51 35.55 -14.72
N ALA A 187 21.46 36.88 -14.66
CA ALA A 187 20.67 37.70 -15.57
C ALA A 187 21.22 37.50 -16.99
N ALA A 188 20.35 37.08 -17.91
CA ALA A 188 20.60 37.14 -19.34
C ALA A 188 19.67 38.17 -19.95
N ALA A 189 20.30 39.10 -20.66
CA ALA A 189 19.76 40.32 -21.21
C ALA A 189 18.79 40.09 -22.37
N THR A 190 17.92 41.07 -22.49
CA THR A 190 17.16 41.52 -23.65
C THR A 190 17.95 41.51 -24.96
N SER A 191 17.40 40.89 -26.00
CA SER A 191 17.56 41.37 -27.39
C SER A 191 16.48 40.78 -28.30
N THR A 192 15.50 41.62 -28.63
CA THR A 192 14.57 41.46 -29.75
C THR A 192 15.24 42.04 -31.01
N PRO A 193 15.18 41.40 -32.18
CA PRO A 193 15.34 42.11 -33.44
C PRO A 193 13.96 42.34 -34.08
N SER A 194 13.63 43.61 -34.30
CA SER A 194 12.53 44.04 -35.16
C SER A 194 13.01 44.00 -36.60
N ALA A 195 12.26 43.33 -37.48
CA ALA A 195 12.50 43.30 -38.92
C ALA A 195 11.93 44.57 -39.57
N SER A 196 12.67 45.10 -40.56
CA SER A 196 12.17 45.92 -41.67
C SER A 196 12.00 45.03 -42.90
#